data_AF-A0A6M2F1L8-F1
#
_entry.id   AF-A0A6M2F1L8-F1
#
_cell.length_a   1.000
_cell.length_b   1.000
_cell.length_c   1.000
_cell.angle_alpha   90.00
_cell.angle_beta   90.00
_cell.angle_gamma   90.00
#
_symmetry.space_group_name_H-M   'P 1'
#
loop_
_entity.id
_entity.type
_entity.pdbx_description
1 polymer ?
#
loop_
_entity_poly.entity_id
_entity_poly.type
_entity_poly.pdbx_seq_one_letter_code
_entity_poly.pdbx_strand_id
1 'polypeptide(L)'
;MHQVLKLREQEISELSEYDPLDLFSGSKERIHKAIKDLYTTPQNNFRVFLNGSLIFGGLGGGIKRTNAVAGKAFEDALEGIILAENGLRTTSFIQLVAEAVYCSRVLDGLLEVQRLDNFDIEGAIHAYYNIVCQPCAVCQQLDEARPPHRCSSLHSIHMDESLKIAKDYLIAATAKDCSLMISFRTMKDGAFGLPHVYLQSTNQSFNYKVNFIDLDLKPLKKMVDYYELDKKILNCFTQKLEMEHKDGNARTMDATETIN
;
A
#
# COMPACT_ATOMS: atom_id res chain seq x y z
N MET A 1 -2.11 8.40 -5.76
CA MET A 1 -1.28 9.59 -6.06
C MET A 1 0.20 9.26 -6.20
N HIS A 2 0.86 8.68 -5.18
CA HIS A 2 2.31 8.39 -5.21
C HIS A 2 2.79 7.58 -6.44
N GLN A 3 1.99 6.63 -6.95
CA GLN A 3 2.30 5.90 -8.19
C GLN A 3 2.60 6.82 -9.40
N VAL A 4 1.96 8.00 -9.49
CA VAL A 4 2.22 8.99 -10.56
C VAL A 4 3.62 9.58 -10.44
N LEU A 5 4.05 9.92 -9.22
CA LEU A 5 5.39 10.42 -8.96
C LEU A 5 6.43 9.34 -9.31
N LYS A 6 6.24 8.12 -8.83
CA LYS A 6 7.14 6.98 -9.11
C LYS A 6 7.29 6.71 -10.61
N LEU A 7 6.20 6.81 -11.37
CA LEU A 7 6.23 6.64 -12.83
C LEU A 7 7.03 7.76 -13.50
N ARG A 8 6.84 9.02 -13.06
CA ARG A 8 7.58 10.18 -13.56
C ARG A 8 9.08 10.09 -13.25
N GLU A 9 9.43 9.57 -12.08
CA GLU A 9 10.81 9.36 -11.63
C GLU A 9 11.42 8.04 -12.14
N GLN A 10 10.69 7.30 -12.98
CA GLN A 10 11.12 6.02 -13.58
C GLN A 10 11.47 4.92 -12.55
N GLU A 11 10.95 5.02 -11.33
CA GLU A 11 11.08 3.97 -10.31
C GLU A 11 10.22 2.74 -10.64
N ILE A 12 9.15 2.95 -11.40
CA ILE A 12 8.22 1.92 -11.88
C ILE A 12 7.99 2.08 -13.38
N SER A 13 7.71 0.97 -14.08
CA SER A 13 7.43 0.98 -15.51
C SER A 13 5.98 1.34 -15.86
N GLU A 14 5.06 1.15 -14.92
CA GLU A 14 3.62 1.36 -15.10
C GLU A 14 2.95 1.58 -13.74
N LEU A 15 1.76 2.18 -13.75
CA LEU A 15 0.94 2.34 -12.55
C LEU A 15 0.43 0.97 -12.08
N SER A 16 0.54 0.72 -10.77
CA SER A 16 -0.04 -0.48 -10.17
C SER A 16 -1.57 -0.47 -10.28
N GLU A 17 -2.15 -1.65 -10.53
CA GLU A 17 -3.58 -1.90 -10.46
C GLU A 17 -4.06 -2.02 -9.00
N TYR A 18 -3.15 -2.25 -8.06
CA TYR A 18 -3.44 -2.45 -6.64
C TYR A 18 -3.96 -1.17 -5.97
N ASP A 19 -5.14 -1.28 -5.35
CA ASP A 19 -5.71 -0.29 -4.46
C ASP A 19 -5.69 -0.79 -2.99
N PRO A 20 -4.95 -0.14 -2.08
CA PRO A 20 -5.00 -0.46 -0.65
C PRO A 20 -6.41 -0.39 -0.06
N LEU A 21 -7.28 0.49 -0.55
CA LEU A 21 -8.65 0.62 -0.03
C LEU A 21 -9.48 -0.64 -0.31
N ASP A 22 -9.17 -1.39 -1.36
CA ASP A 22 -9.79 -2.69 -1.64
C ASP A 22 -9.33 -3.73 -0.62
N LEU A 23 -8.03 -3.77 -0.30
CA LEU A 23 -7.44 -4.71 0.64
C LEU A 23 -7.91 -4.48 2.09
N PHE A 24 -8.01 -3.22 2.51
CA PHE A 24 -8.46 -2.83 3.85
C PHE A 24 -10.00 -2.65 3.96
N SER A 25 -10.75 -3.01 2.92
CA SER A 25 -12.21 -2.76 2.87
C SER A 25 -13.04 -3.62 3.83
N GLY A 26 -12.51 -4.74 4.30
CA GLY A 26 -13.27 -5.77 5.00
C GLY A 26 -14.27 -6.55 4.12
N SER A 27 -14.36 -6.26 2.82
CA SER A 27 -15.14 -7.02 1.83
C SER A 27 -14.28 -8.11 1.21
N LYS A 28 -14.80 -9.33 1.22
CA LYS A 28 -14.13 -10.50 0.65
C LYS A 28 -13.85 -10.33 -0.85
N GLU A 29 -14.79 -9.77 -1.59
CA GLU A 29 -14.72 -9.55 -3.03
C GLU A 29 -13.64 -8.51 -3.37
N ARG A 30 -13.59 -7.41 -2.62
CA ARG A 30 -12.58 -6.36 -2.79
C ARG A 30 -11.20 -6.83 -2.37
N ILE A 31 -11.08 -7.59 -1.28
CA ILE A 31 -9.82 -8.23 -0.88
C ILE A 31 -9.33 -9.15 -2.00
N HIS A 32 -10.19 -10.01 -2.55
CA HIS A 32 -9.82 -10.88 -3.67
C HIS A 32 -9.34 -10.09 -4.89
N LYS A 33 -10.04 -9.00 -5.25
CA LYS A 33 -9.59 -8.08 -6.30
C LYS A 33 -8.20 -7.53 -5.98
N ALA A 34 -7.95 -7.02 -4.77
CA ALA A 34 -6.67 -6.46 -4.38
C ALA A 34 -5.51 -7.48 -4.47
N ILE A 35 -5.74 -8.75 -4.07
CA ILE A 35 -4.73 -9.81 -4.21
C ILE A 35 -4.47 -10.12 -5.69
N LYS A 36 -5.52 -10.13 -6.53
CA LYS A 36 -5.36 -10.29 -7.98
C LYS A 36 -4.55 -9.16 -8.59
N ASP A 37 -4.82 -7.91 -8.20
CA ASP A 37 -4.12 -6.74 -8.71
C ASP A 37 -2.65 -6.73 -8.26
N LEU A 38 -2.37 -7.16 -7.02
CA LEU A 38 -1.02 -7.41 -6.52
C LEU A 38 -0.30 -8.52 -7.31
N TYR A 39 -1.01 -9.53 -7.78
CA TYR A 39 -0.42 -10.51 -8.71
C TYR A 39 -0.18 -9.91 -10.10
N THR A 40 -1.08 -9.08 -10.63
CA THR A 40 -0.91 -8.47 -11.96
C THR A 40 0.27 -7.50 -11.99
N THR A 41 0.36 -6.60 -11.01
CA THR A 41 1.42 -5.58 -10.88
C THR A 41 2.07 -5.65 -9.50
N PRO A 42 2.98 -6.63 -9.26
CA PRO A 42 3.52 -6.90 -7.94
C PRO A 42 4.41 -5.81 -7.38
N GLN A 43 5.14 -5.10 -8.25
CA GLN A 43 6.12 -4.08 -7.86
C GLN A 43 6.97 -4.54 -6.67
N ASN A 44 7.00 -3.79 -5.57
CA ASN A 44 7.62 -4.20 -4.31
C ASN A 44 6.60 -4.65 -3.24
N ASN A 45 5.32 -4.77 -3.60
CA ASN A 45 4.20 -5.03 -2.69
C ASN A 45 3.84 -6.52 -2.57
N PHE A 46 4.21 -7.37 -3.54
CA PHE A 46 3.85 -8.78 -3.52
C PHE A 46 5.00 -9.71 -3.91
N ARG A 47 5.22 -10.73 -3.09
CA ARG A 47 6.25 -11.77 -3.28
C ARG A 47 5.71 -13.10 -2.82
N VAL A 48 6.09 -14.18 -3.51
CA VAL A 48 5.74 -15.54 -3.11
C VAL A 48 7.00 -16.39 -3.01
N PHE A 49 7.08 -17.15 -1.93
CA PHE A 49 8.19 -18.05 -1.65
C PHE A 49 7.70 -19.48 -1.53
N LEU A 50 8.45 -20.42 -2.10
CA LEU A 50 8.28 -21.85 -1.91
C LEU A 50 9.49 -22.40 -1.16
N ASN A 51 9.27 -22.91 0.04
CA ASN A 51 10.33 -23.46 0.91
C ASN A 51 11.53 -22.51 1.08
N GLY A 52 11.23 -21.20 1.24
CA GLY A 52 12.24 -20.14 1.40
C GLY A 52 12.85 -19.62 0.11
N SER A 53 12.57 -20.23 -1.04
CA SER A 53 13.04 -19.77 -2.36
C SER A 53 12.00 -18.88 -3.01
N LEU A 54 12.41 -17.72 -3.53
CA LEU A 54 11.50 -16.80 -4.23
C LEU A 54 11.04 -17.42 -5.56
N ILE A 55 9.72 -17.57 -5.73
CA ILE A 55 9.11 -18.11 -6.96
C ILE A 55 8.31 -17.06 -7.74
N PHE A 56 7.95 -15.94 -7.10
CA PHE A 56 7.20 -14.85 -7.73
C PHE A 56 7.51 -13.51 -7.06
N GLY A 57 7.49 -12.44 -7.86
CA GLY A 57 7.99 -11.14 -7.44
C GLY A 57 9.51 -11.09 -7.54
N GLY A 58 10.15 -10.24 -6.75
CA GLY A 58 11.52 -9.82 -6.99
C GLY A 58 12.16 -9.16 -5.77
N LEU A 59 13.49 -9.22 -5.72
CA LEU A 59 14.27 -8.86 -4.54
C LEU A 59 14.59 -7.36 -4.44
N GLY A 60 14.17 -6.54 -5.42
CA GLY A 60 14.38 -5.10 -5.48
C GLY A 60 14.30 -4.57 -6.92
N GLY A 61 13.87 -3.32 -7.08
CA GLY A 61 13.66 -2.67 -8.39
C GLY A 61 12.30 -3.02 -9.00
N GLY A 62 11.57 -2.00 -9.46
CA GLY A 62 10.19 -2.09 -9.96
C GLY A 62 9.98 -3.24 -10.94
N ILE A 63 9.43 -4.34 -10.43
CA ILE A 63 9.09 -5.50 -11.24
C ILE A 63 7.96 -5.10 -12.16
N LYS A 64 8.13 -5.42 -13.44
CA LYS A 64 7.12 -5.19 -14.47
C LYS A 64 5.86 -6.02 -14.18
N ARG A 65 4.74 -5.64 -14.78
CA ARG A 65 3.53 -6.47 -14.82
C ARG A 65 3.87 -7.93 -15.14
N THR A 66 3.12 -8.84 -14.52
CA THR A 66 3.22 -10.27 -14.75
C THR A 66 2.90 -10.57 -16.22
N ASN A 67 3.94 -10.97 -16.95
CA ASN A 67 3.83 -11.39 -18.34
C ASN A 67 3.52 -12.89 -18.44
N ALA A 68 3.24 -13.38 -19.65
CA ALA A 68 2.89 -14.78 -19.89
C ALA A 68 3.97 -15.76 -19.42
N VAL A 69 5.27 -15.41 -19.55
CA VAL A 69 6.38 -16.28 -19.14
C VAL A 69 6.44 -16.41 -17.62
N ALA A 70 6.39 -15.27 -16.91
CA ALA A 70 6.38 -15.25 -15.44
C ALA A 70 5.12 -15.91 -14.87
N GLY A 71 3.95 -15.67 -15.47
CA GLY A 71 2.71 -16.30 -15.06
C GLY A 71 2.73 -17.82 -15.27
N LYS A 72 3.29 -18.30 -16.39
CA LYS A 72 3.46 -19.74 -16.63
C LYS A 72 4.44 -20.38 -15.65
N ALA A 73 5.59 -19.75 -15.40
CA ALA A 73 6.55 -20.24 -14.42
C ALA A 73 5.96 -20.32 -13.00
N PHE A 74 5.13 -19.33 -12.63
CA PHE A 74 4.42 -19.34 -11.35
C PHE A 74 3.37 -20.44 -11.26
N GLU A 75 2.55 -20.61 -12.30
CA GLU A 75 1.56 -21.69 -12.41
C GLU A 75 2.22 -23.08 -12.27
N ASP A 76 3.37 -23.27 -12.92
CA ASP A 76 4.13 -24.51 -12.86
C ASP A 76 4.76 -24.72 -11.48
N ALA A 77 5.25 -23.66 -10.82
CA ALA A 77 5.80 -23.73 -9.46
C ALA A 77 4.75 -24.12 -8.39
N LEU A 78 3.46 -23.94 -8.66
CA LEU A 78 2.35 -24.34 -7.78
C LEU A 78 1.96 -25.82 -7.94
N GLU A 79 2.57 -26.54 -8.89
CA GLU A 79 2.31 -27.96 -9.12
C GLU A 79 2.53 -28.81 -7.86
N GLY A 80 1.60 -29.73 -7.59
CA GLY A 80 1.68 -30.61 -6.42
C GLY A 80 1.39 -29.93 -5.07
N ILE A 81 1.30 -28.60 -5.04
CA ILE A 81 0.88 -27.83 -3.86
C ILE A 81 -0.62 -27.55 -3.94
N ILE A 82 -1.07 -27.04 -5.08
CA ILE A 82 -2.46 -26.75 -5.38
C ILE A 82 -2.96 -27.80 -6.37
N LEU A 83 -3.93 -28.61 -5.93
CA LEU A 83 -4.53 -29.72 -6.68
C LEU A 83 -5.62 -29.19 -7.63
N ALA A 84 -5.23 -28.29 -8.53
CA ALA A 84 -6.07 -27.76 -9.60
C ALA A 84 -5.52 -28.16 -10.98
N GLU A 85 -6.39 -28.14 -11.99
CA GLU A 85 -5.98 -28.35 -13.38
C GLU A 85 -4.96 -27.29 -13.83
N ASN A 86 -4.17 -27.63 -14.86
CA ASN A 86 -3.19 -26.69 -15.43
C ASN A 86 -3.90 -25.44 -15.96
N GLY A 87 -3.47 -24.27 -15.48
CA GLY A 87 -4.07 -22.97 -15.79
C GLY A 87 -5.04 -22.47 -14.71
N LEU A 88 -5.38 -23.28 -13.71
CA LEU A 88 -6.29 -22.91 -12.61
C LEU A 88 -5.57 -22.73 -11.26
N ARG A 89 -4.31 -23.16 -11.11
CA ARG A 89 -3.61 -23.16 -9.81
C ARG A 89 -3.36 -21.75 -9.31
N THR A 90 -3.00 -20.81 -10.19
CA THR A 90 -2.81 -19.40 -9.86
C THR A 90 -4.09 -18.77 -9.33
N THR A 91 -5.23 -19.04 -9.97
CA THR A 91 -6.53 -18.53 -9.50
C THR A 91 -6.88 -19.11 -8.13
N SER A 92 -6.67 -20.41 -7.93
CA SER A 92 -6.84 -21.07 -6.63
C SER A 92 -5.89 -20.52 -5.56
N PHE A 93 -4.65 -20.18 -5.92
CA PHE A 93 -3.68 -19.54 -5.02
C PHE A 93 -4.15 -18.14 -4.59
N ILE A 94 -4.57 -17.31 -5.54
CA ILE A 94 -5.11 -15.97 -5.27
C ILE A 94 -6.31 -16.07 -4.33
N GLN A 95 -7.21 -17.02 -4.58
CA GLN A 95 -8.35 -17.30 -3.69
C GLN A 95 -7.87 -17.70 -2.29
N LEU A 96 -6.92 -18.64 -2.17
CA LEU A 96 -6.37 -19.06 -0.89
C LEU A 96 -5.80 -17.87 -0.07
N VAL A 97 -5.03 -16.99 -0.71
CA VAL A 97 -4.46 -15.81 -0.05
C VAL A 97 -5.56 -14.85 0.38
N ALA A 98 -6.54 -14.57 -0.48
CA ALA A 98 -7.66 -13.68 -0.17
C ALA A 98 -8.50 -14.19 1.01
N GLU A 99 -8.81 -15.48 1.04
CA GLU A 99 -9.53 -16.12 2.15
C GLU A 99 -8.74 -16.03 3.45
N ALA A 100 -7.42 -16.28 3.42
CA ALA A 100 -6.60 -16.19 4.62
C ALA A 100 -6.54 -14.77 5.18
N VAL A 101 -6.40 -13.76 4.31
CA VAL A 101 -6.45 -12.35 4.72
C VAL A 101 -7.82 -12.04 5.34
N TYR A 102 -8.91 -12.40 4.67
CA TYR A 102 -10.27 -12.14 5.15
C TYR A 102 -10.58 -12.83 6.49
N CYS A 103 -10.29 -14.13 6.61
CA CYS A 103 -10.57 -14.92 7.82
C CYS A 103 -9.67 -14.52 9.00
N SER A 104 -8.42 -14.11 8.75
CA SER A 104 -7.51 -13.70 9.82
C SER A 104 -7.92 -12.40 10.50
N ARG A 105 -8.65 -11.51 9.80
CA ARG A 105 -9.00 -10.15 10.26
C ARG A 105 -7.79 -9.31 10.71
N VAL A 106 -6.57 -9.74 10.33
CA VAL A 106 -5.31 -9.17 10.81
C VAL A 106 -5.12 -7.71 10.39
N LEU A 107 -5.72 -7.35 9.24
CA LEU A 107 -5.64 -6.00 8.69
C LEU A 107 -6.46 -4.98 9.47
N ASP A 108 -7.43 -5.41 10.28
CA ASP A 108 -8.27 -4.51 11.07
C ASP A 108 -7.44 -3.83 12.15
N GLY A 109 -6.69 -4.63 12.92
CA GLY A 109 -5.78 -4.11 13.92
C GLY A 109 -4.69 -3.23 13.31
N LEU A 110 -4.16 -3.60 12.15
CA LEU A 110 -3.18 -2.76 11.45
C LEU A 110 -3.79 -1.41 11.03
N LEU A 111 -5.01 -1.41 10.51
CA LEU A 111 -5.70 -0.19 10.09
C LEU A 111 -5.97 0.75 11.26
N GLU A 112 -6.36 0.22 12.43
CA GLU A 112 -6.52 1.03 13.64
C GLU A 112 -5.21 1.71 14.05
N VAL A 113 -4.08 1.02 13.93
CA VAL A 113 -2.76 1.62 14.20
C VAL A 113 -2.40 2.68 13.14
N GLN A 114 -2.71 2.46 11.86
CA GLN A 114 -2.50 3.46 10.81
C GLN A 114 -3.35 4.72 11.02
N ARG A 115 -4.54 4.59 11.64
CA ARG A 115 -5.44 5.71 11.99
C ARG A 115 -4.96 6.55 13.17
N LEU A 116 -3.88 6.18 13.86
CA LEU A 116 -3.23 7.06 14.84
C LEU A 116 -2.73 8.37 14.20
N ASP A 117 -2.47 8.35 12.90
CA ASP A 117 -2.23 9.54 12.08
C ASP A 117 -3.53 10.34 11.85
N ASN A 118 -3.89 11.15 12.85
CA ASN A 118 -5.12 11.96 12.83
C ASN A 118 -4.96 13.33 12.16
N PHE A 119 -3.72 13.79 12.00
CA PHE A 119 -3.41 15.15 11.54
C PHE A 119 -2.81 15.19 10.14
N ASP A 120 -2.54 14.01 9.56
CA ASP A 120 -1.68 13.84 8.39
C ASP A 120 -0.29 14.45 8.64
N ILE A 121 0.62 14.27 7.68
CA ILE A 121 1.94 14.90 7.76
C ILE A 121 1.86 16.42 7.73
N GLU A 122 0.88 16.99 7.01
CA GLU A 122 0.64 18.44 6.94
C GLU A 122 0.38 19.05 8.32
N GLY A 123 -0.30 18.33 9.23
CA GLY A 123 -0.52 18.78 10.60
C GLY A 123 0.59 18.33 11.57
N ALA A 124 1.03 17.08 11.48
CA ALA A 124 2.00 16.50 12.41
C ALA A 124 3.38 17.19 12.34
N ILE A 125 3.76 17.76 11.18
CA ILE A 125 5.01 18.49 11.01
C ILE A 125 5.12 19.72 11.92
N HIS A 126 3.99 20.34 12.30
CA HIS A 126 3.99 21.48 13.23
C HIS A 126 4.40 21.04 14.65
N ALA A 127 3.93 19.88 15.10
CA ALA A 127 4.33 19.29 16.36
C ALA A 127 5.83 18.92 16.37
N TYR A 128 6.37 18.46 15.23
CA TYR A 128 7.81 18.24 15.08
C TYR A 128 8.61 19.53 15.37
N TYR A 129 8.24 20.67 14.78
CA TYR A 129 8.95 21.93 15.01
C TYR A 129 8.83 22.44 16.45
N ASN A 130 7.71 22.19 17.13
CA ASN A 130 7.57 22.44 18.57
C ASN A 130 8.60 21.61 19.37
N ILE A 131 8.71 20.31 19.07
CA ILE A 131 9.59 19.37 19.79
C ILE A 131 11.07 19.72 19.61
N VAL A 132 11.49 20.10 18.41
CA VAL A 132 12.89 20.46 18.13
C VAL A 132 13.24 21.89 18.54
N CYS A 133 12.29 22.67 19.06
CA CYS A 133 12.46 24.07 19.45
C CYS A 133 13.03 24.94 18.32
N GLN A 134 12.60 24.71 17.07
CA GLN A 134 13.03 25.47 15.91
C GLN A 134 11.86 26.28 15.33
N PRO A 135 12.12 27.43 14.68
CA PRO A 135 11.10 28.13 13.91
C PRO A 135 10.47 27.19 12.88
N CYS A 136 9.14 27.19 12.81
CA CYS A 136 8.41 26.31 11.90
C CYS A 136 8.59 26.75 10.45
N ALA A 137 9.41 26.01 9.69
CA ALA A 137 9.67 26.32 8.28
C ALA A 137 8.40 26.28 7.42
N VAL A 138 7.40 25.47 7.79
CA VAL A 138 6.11 25.38 7.08
C VAL A 138 5.31 26.67 7.23
N CYS A 139 5.20 27.21 8.44
CA CYS A 139 4.50 28.48 8.68
C CYS A 139 5.21 29.66 8.01
N GLN A 140 6.55 29.65 7.98
CA GLN A 140 7.33 30.67 7.30
C GLN A 140 7.09 30.71 5.78
N GLN A 141 6.84 29.56 5.15
CA GLN A 141 6.51 29.49 3.71
C GLN A 141 5.08 29.97 3.39
N LEU A 142 4.17 30.00 4.38
CA LEU A 142 2.76 30.36 4.18
C LEU A 142 2.48 31.87 4.25
N ASP A 143 3.33 32.64 4.95
CA ASP A 143 3.20 34.09 5.13
C ASP A 143 3.20 34.88 3.79
N GLU A 144 3.65 34.28 2.69
CA GLU A 144 3.64 34.91 1.36
C GLU A 144 2.36 34.69 0.55
N ALA A 145 1.47 33.75 0.91
CA ALA A 145 0.40 33.31 0.00
C ALA A 145 -1.02 33.13 0.57
N ARG A 146 -1.27 32.93 1.88
CA ARG A 146 -2.62 32.75 2.48
C ARG A 146 -2.62 32.93 4.01
N PRO A 147 -3.77 33.26 4.65
CA PRO A 147 -3.77 33.69 6.06
C PRO A 147 -3.44 32.56 7.07
N PRO A 148 -2.89 32.90 8.25
CA PRO A 148 -2.15 32.00 9.15
C PRO A 148 -3.02 31.05 10.01
N HIS A 149 -4.32 31.00 9.79
CA HIS A 149 -5.27 30.69 10.86
C HIS A 149 -5.53 29.20 11.13
N ARG A 150 -5.01 28.26 10.32
CA ARG A 150 -5.20 26.82 10.60
C ARG A 150 -4.11 26.21 11.47
N CYS A 151 -2.88 26.72 11.42
CA CYS A 151 -1.73 26.10 12.09
C CYS A 151 -1.35 26.78 13.42
N SER A 152 -1.91 27.96 13.72
CA SER A 152 -1.64 28.70 14.96
C SER A 152 -2.09 27.93 16.21
N SER A 153 -3.17 27.15 16.11
CA SER A 153 -3.65 26.28 17.19
C SER A 153 -2.61 25.19 17.52
N LEU A 154 -1.98 24.59 16.51
CA LEU A 154 -0.98 23.52 16.67
C LEU A 154 0.34 24.01 17.27
N HIS A 155 0.64 25.30 17.21
CA HIS A 155 1.79 25.90 17.90
C HIS A 155 1.45 26.41 19.30
N SER A 156 0.17 26.42 19.68
CA SER A 156 -0.32 26.85 21.00
C SER A 156 -0.58 25.67 21.95
N ILE A 157 -0.44 24.43 21.48
CA ILE A 157 -0.67 23.23 22.28
C ILE A 157 0.46 22.98 23.29
N HIS A 158 0.16 22.19 24.33
CA HIS A 158 1.17 21.78 25.30
C HIS A 158 2.23 20.85 24.67
N MET A 159 3.44 20.85 25.23
CA MET A 159 4.54 19.99 24.77
C MET A 159 4.16 18.51 24.78
N ASP A 160 3.44 18.06 25.81
CA ASP A 160 2.97 16.66 25.90
C ASP A 160 2.03 16.28 24.75
N GLU A 161 1.20 17.22 24.30
CA GLU A 161 0.33 17.02 23.14
C GLU A 161 1.14 16.98 21.84
N SER A 162 2.14 17.84 21.69
CA SER A 162 3.06 17.80 20.54
C SER A 162 3.80 16.46 20.47
N LEU A 163 4.34 16.00 21.60
CA LEU A 163 5.01 14.70 21.72
C LEU A 163 4.06 13.55 21.37
N LYS A 164 2.80 13.62 21.84
CA LYS A 164 1.79 12.61 21.51
C LYS A 164 1.50 12.58 20.00
N ILE A 165 1.28 13.73 19.36
CA ILE A 165 1.03 13.83 17.93
C ILE A 165 2.19 13.23 17.12
N ALA A 166 3.43 13.63 17.40
CA ALA A 166 4.59 13.12 16.69
C ALA A 166 4.79 11.61 16.91
N LYS A 167 4.62 11.13 18.16
CA LYS A 167 4.71 9.70 18.48
C LYS A 167 3.66 8.89 17.74
N ASP A 168 2.40 9.30 17.80
CA ASP A 168 1.28 8.61 17.16
C ASP A 168 1.46 8.59 15.63
N TYR A 169 1.94 9.70 15.04
CA TYR A 169 2.29 9.77 13.62
C TYR A 169 3.40 8.78 13.25
N LEU A 170 4.48 8.69 14.02
CA LEU A 170 5.59 7.76 13.72
C LEU A 170 5.19 6.29 13.89
N ILE A 171 4.32 5.98 14.85
CA ILE A 171 3.73 4.64 15.00
C ILE A 171 2.87 4.32 13.77
N ALA A 172 2.01 5.24 13.35
CA ALA A 172 1.21 5.08 12.13
C ALA A 172 2.09 4.93 10.87
N ALA A 173 3.15 5.73 10.74
CA ALA A 173 4.10 5.64 9.64
C ALA A 173 4.83 4.29 9.60
N THR A 174 5.13 3.72 10.77
CA THR A 174 5.68 2.36 10.89
C THR A 174 4.67 1.32 10.40
N ALA A 175 3.41 1.44 10.80
CA ALA A 175 2.33 0.56 10.36
C ALA A 175 1.99 0.69 8.86
N LYS A 176 2.17 1.88 8.26
CA LYS A 176 1.99 2.12 6.82
C LYS A 176 3.11 1.51 5.96
N ASP A 177 4.28 1.26 6.55
CA ASP A 177 5.50 0.79 5.86
C ASP A 177 5.96 -0.62 6.31
N CYS A 178 5.10 -1.35 7.03
CA CYS A 178 5.36 -2.74 7.43
C CYS A 178 4.95 -3.73 6.34
N SER A 179 5.42 -4.98 6.43
CA SER A 179 5.00 -6.06 5.54
C SER A 179 4.22 -7.15 6.27
N LEU A 180 3.24 -7.75 5.60
CA LEU A 180 2.48 -8.90 6.08
C LEU A 180 3.01 -10.19 5.43
N MET A 181 3.46 -11.14 6.23
CA MET A 181 3.88 -12.46 5.77
C MET A 181 2.85 -13.52 6.15
N ILE A 182 2.28 -14.20 5.14
CA ILE A 182 1.34 -15.30 5.32
C ILE A 182 2.02 -16.60 4.88
N SER A 183 2.16 -17.55 5.80
CA SER A 183 2.75 -18.86 5.53
C SER A 183 1.66 -19.91 5.44
N PHE A 184 1.67 -20.72 4.37
CA PHE A 184 0.70 -21.80 4.16
C PHE A 184 1.35 -23.18 4.28
N ARG A 185 0.59 -24.15 4.79
CA ARG A 185 0.95 -25.57 4.77
C ARG A 185 -0.28 -26.42 4.48
N THR A 186 -0.20 -27.26 3.45
CA THR A 186 -1.26 -28.24 3.14
C THR A 186 -1.48 -29.16 4.33
N MET A 187 -2.74 -29.37 4.69
CA MET A 187 -3.11 -30.33 5.72
C MET A 187 -3.04 -31.75 5.14
N LYS A 188 -2.24 -32.60 5.77
CA LYS A 188 -2.34 -34.06 5.67
C LYS A 188 -2.84 -34.49 7.04
N ASP A 189 -3.94 -35.25 7.08
CA ASP A 189 -4.74 -35.61 8.26
C ASP A 189 -4.04 -35.45 9.63
N GLY A 190 -4.62 -34.63 10.53
CA GLY A 190 -4.25 -34.63 11.95
C GLY A 190 -3.71 -33.33 12.58
N ALA A 191 -3.56 -32.24 11.83
CA ALA A 191 -3.12 -30.96 12.40
C ALA A 191 -4.29 -30.12 12.93
N PHE A 192 -4.91 -30.55 14.02
CA PHE A 192 -6.01 -29.82 14.68
C PHE A 192 -5.44 -28.65 15.52
N GLY A 193 -6.06 -27.46 15.43
CA GLY A 193 -5.80 -26.33 16.33
C GLY A 193 -5.13 -25.08 15.74
N LEU A 194 -4.68 -25.10 14.47
CA LEU A 194 -4.22 -23.89 13.77
C LEU A 194 -5.35 -23.26 12.94
N PRO A 195 -5.33 -21.93 12.72
CA PRO A 195 -6.18 -21.31 11.72
C PRO A 195 -5.97 -21.98 10.35
N HIS A 196 -7.06 -22.31 9.69
CA HIS A 196 -7.03 -22.96 8.39
C HIS A 196 -8.05 -22.35 7.44
N VAL A 197 -7.76 -22.45 6.15
CA VAL A 197 -8.66 -22.11 5.05
C VAL A 197 -8.97 -23.40 4.30
N TYR A 198 -10.26 -23.63 4.04
CA TYR A 198 -10.71 -24.68 3.14
C TYR A 198 -11.02 -24.09 1.77
N LEU A 199 -10.34 -24.59 0.74
CA LEU A 199 -10.50 -24.16 -0.63
C LEU A 199 -11.42 -25.12 -1.38
N GLN A 200 -12.67 -24.69 -1.60
CA GLN A 200 -13.68 -25.51 -2.28
C GLN A 200 -13.28 -25.89 -3.71
N SER A 201 -12.57 -25.02 -4.43
CA SER A 201 -12.19 -25.25 -5.84
C SER A 201 -11.21 -26.42 -6.03
N THR A 202 -10.44 -26.78 -5.00
CA THR A 202 -9.49 -27.90 -5.06
C THR A 202 -9.75 -28.97 -4.00
N ASN A 203 -10.79 -28.81 -3.17
CA ASN A 203 -11.09 -29.67 -2.03
C ASN A 203 -9.86 -29.86 -1.11
N GLN A 204 -9.12 -28.78 -0.86
CA GLN A 204 -7.91 -28.79 -0.02
C GLN A 204 -8.06 -27.87 1.19
N SER A 205 -7.48 -28.29 2.32
CA SER A 205 -7.33 -27.45 3.50
C SER A 205 -5.88 -27.03 3.70
N PHE A 206 -5.67 -25.76 4.02
CA PHE A 206 -4.36 -25.18 4.30
C PHE A 206 -4.35 -24.54 5.68
N ASN A 207 -3.44 -24.98 6.53
CA ASN A 207 -3.10 -24.24 7.74
C ASN A 207 -2.34 -22.98 7.34
N TYR A 208 -2.59 -21.89 8.03
CA TYR A 208 -1.85 -20.66 7.81
C TYR A 208 -1.38 -19.99 9.10
N LYS A 209 -0.30 -19.21 8.98
CA LYS A 209 0.19 -18.30 10.01
C LYS A 209 0.42 -16.93 9.40
N VAL A 210 0.13 -15.89 10.16
CA VAL A 210 0.29 -14.51 9.73
C VAL A 210 1.25 -13.80 10.69
N ASN A 211 2.22 -13.08 10.14
CA ASN A 211 3.19 -12.30 10.91
C ASN A 211 3.41 -10.95 10.25
N PHE A 212 3.59 -9.91 11.06
CA PHE A 212 4.11 -8.62 10.59
C PHE A 212 5.64 -8.63 10.68
N ILE A 213 6.28 -8.03 9.69
CA ILE A 213 7.73 -7.78 9.65
C ILE A 213 7.98 -6.29 9.36
N ASP A 214 9.22 -5.83 9.57
CA ASP A 214 9.65 -4.44 9.35
C ASP A 214 8.94 -3.41 10.25
N LEU A 215 8.83 -3.72 11.55
CA LEU A 215 8.19 -2.88 12.57
C LEU A 215 9.17 -1.94 13.30
N ASP A 216 10.30 -1.60 12.69
CA ASP A 216 11.26 -0.66 13.26
C ASP A 216 10.67 0.76 13.28
N LEU A 217 10.66 1.38 14.46
CA LEU A 217 10.11 2.72 14.63
C LEU A 217 10.86 3.73 13.75
N LYS A 218 10.11 4.54 13.01
CA LYS A 218 10.67 5.59 12.15
C LYS A 218 11.35 6.68 13.02
N PRO A 219 12.58 7.11 12.69
CA PRO A 219 13.24 8.20 13.41
C PRO A 219 12.47 9.51 13.32
N LEU A 220 12.42 10.31 14.39
CA LEU A 220 11.72 11.61 14.42
C LEU A 220 12.12 12.55 13.27
N LYS A 221 13.41 12.56 12.91
CA LYS A 221 13.93 13.39 11.80
C LYS A 221 13.29 13.08 10.44
N LYS A 222 12.73 11.87 10.24
CA LYS A 222 12.06 11.49 9.00
C LYS A 222 10.78 12.27 8.75
N MET A 223 10.18 12.92 9.75
CA MET A 223 8.98 13.74 9.55
C MET A 223 9.20 14.85 8.52
N VAL A 224 10.39 15.46 8.49
CA VAL A 224 10.72 16.46 7.46
C VAL A 224 10.74 15.84 6.07
N ASP A 225 11.38 14.67 5.92
CA ASP A 225 11.41 13.94 4.65
C ASP A 225 10.00 13.56 4.18
N TYR A 226 9.14 13.12 5.09
CA TYR A 226 7.75 12.76 4.78
C TYR A 226 6.94 13.96 4.32
N TYR A 227 7.12 15.13 4.96
CA TYR A 227 6.45 16.36 4.55
C TYR A 227 6.86 16.80 3.14
N GLU A 228 8.16 16.79 2.85
CA GLU A 228 8.67 17.14 1.52
C GLU A 228 8.24 16.14 0.44
N LEU A 229 8.21 14.84 0.77
CA LEU A 229 7.71 13.81 -0.13
C LEU A 229 6.22 13.99 -0.44
N ASP A 230 5.40 14.25 0.57
CA ASP A 230 3.96 14.47 0.39
C ASP A 230 3.68 15.69 -0.50
N LYS A 231 4.38 16.81 -0.26
CA LYS A 231 4.32 18.00 -1.11
C LYS A 231 4.70 17.69 -2.57
N LYS A 232 5.74 16.88 -2.80
CA LYS A 232 6.12 16.42 -4.16
C LYS A 232 5.03 15.56 -4.81
N ILE A 233 4.44 14.63 -4.05
CA ILE A 233 3.37 13.74 -4.53
C ILE A 233 2.15 14.57 -4.96
N LEU A 234 1.68 15.49 -4.10
CA LEU A 234 0.53 16.33 -4.38
C LEU A 234 0.78 17.24 -5.58
N ASN A 235 1.93 17.93 -5.63
CA ASN A 235 2.29 18.79 -6.76
C ASN A 235 2.34 18.01 -8.08
N CYS A 236 2.96 16.84 -8.09
CA CYS A 236 3.04 16.00 -9.28
C CYS A 236 1.66 15.51 -9.73
N PHE A 237 0.78 15.17 -8.78
CA PHE A 237 -0.56 14.69 -9.08
C PHE A 237 -1.46 15.81 -9.61
N THR A 238 -1.41 17.01 -9.02
CA THR A 238 -2.15 18.20 -9.51
C THR A 238 -1.73 18.57 -10.92
N GLN A 239 -0.43 18.58 -11.23
CA GLN A 239 0.07 18.84 -12.59
C GLN A 239 -0.48 17.83 -13.60
N LYS A 240 -0.56 16.54 -13.23
CA LYS A 240 -1.15 15.52 -14.09
C LYS A 240 -2.62 15.82 -14.40
N LEU A 241 -3.42 16.16 -13.39
CA LEU A 241 -4.84 16.50 -13.57
C LEU A 241 -5.01 17.72 -14.47
N GLU A 242 -4.20 18.76 -14.29
CA GLU A 242 -4.25 19.96 -15.13
C GLU A 242 -3.92 19.66 -16.60
N MET A 243 -2.97 18.76 -16.86
CA MET A 243 -2.64 18.33 -18.23
C MET A 243 -3.78 17.53 -18.86
N GLU A 244 -4.40 16.60 -18.13
CA GLU A 244 -5.54 15.81 -18.60
C GLU A 244 -6.77 16.69 -18.91
N HIS A 245 -7.02 17.72 -18.09
CA HIS A 245 -8.08 18.70 -18.34
C HIS A 245 -7.83 19.55 -19.59
N LYS A 246 -6.58 19.97 -19.85
CA LYS A 246 -6.22 20.72 -21.05
C LYS A 246 -6.35 19.87 -22.32
N ASP A 247 -5.93 18.61 -22.28
CA ASP A 247 -6.07 17.65 -23.38
C ASP A 247 -7.54 17.33 -23.68
N GLY A 248 -8.38 17.20 -22.65
CA GLY A 248 -9.83 16.99 -22.80
C GLY A 248 -10.53 18.17 -23.47
N ASN A 249 -10.19 19.40 -23.07
CA ASN A 249 -10.74 20.61 -23.69
C ASN A 249 -10.27 20.81 -25.14
N ALA A 250 -9.00 20.52 -25.45
CA ALA A 250 -8.47 20.58 -26.82
C ALA A 250 -9.18 19.58 -27.77
N ARG A 251 -9.41 18.33 -27.32
CA ARG A 251 -10.15 17.32 -28.10
C ARG A 251 -11.63 17.67 -28.32
N THR A 252 -12.23 18.43 -27.40
CA THR A 252 -13.62 18.88 -27.52
C THR A 252 -13.75 20.03 -28.52
N MET A 253 -12.75 20.90 -28.63
CA MET A 253 -12.70 21.99 -29.62
C MET A 253 -12.52 21.47 -31.06
N ASP A 254 -11.62 20.51 -31.29
CA ASP A 254 -11.45 19.87 -32.61
C ASP A 254 -12.72 19.15 -33.09
N ALA A 255 -13.47 18.52 -32.16
CA ALA A 255 -14.73 17.84 -32.50
C ALA A 255 -15.84 18.81 -32.93
N THR A 256 -15.82 20.06 -32.44
CA THR A 256 -16.77 21.11 -32.85
C THR A 256 -16.40 21.81 -34.16
N GLU A 257 -15.13 21.81 -34.56
CA GLU A 257 -14.69 22.39 -35.84
C GLU A 257 -14.85 21.44 -37.03
N THR A 258 -15.03 20.12 -36.80
CA THR A 258 -15.21 19.13 -37.88
C THR A 258 -16.68 18.97 -38.32
N ILE A 259 -17.62 19.76 -37.76
CA ILE A 259 -19.07 19.66 -38.04
C ILE A 259 -19.59 20.88 -38.85
N ASN A 260 -18.72 21.81 -39.26
CA ASN A 260 -19.09 22.94 -40.12
C ASN A 260 -18.49 22.87 -41.52
#